data_AF-A0A7Y5KGG5-F1
#
_entry.id   AF-A0A7Y5KGG5-F1
#
_cell.length_a   1.000
_cell.length_b   1.000
_cell.length_c   1.000
_cell.angle_alpha   90.00
_cell.angle_beta   90.00
_cell.angle_gamma   90.00
#
_symmetry.space_group_name_H-M   'P 1'
#
loop_
_entity.id
_entity.type
_entity.pdbx_description
1 polymer ?
#
loop_
_entity_poly.entity_id
_entity_poly.type
_entity_poly.pdbx_seq_one_letter_code
_entity_poly.pdbx_strand_id
1 'polypeptide(L)'
;PKLTAPAASAVGRATVSRIVPAASTRRIAFARAPSRPSLVGGWRIAKVAEFMLADKTFADLKIPLSCVATDLDTGEEVVYQEGPLRETVQASMSIPGFLPPVYFRGRRLVDGAVLSPVPIRACRNMGADLVIAVDVSQSLNGVAETENVIDIIFRANTITNCALTELLLQHAEVVIRPNVGQVHWAEFRELHTLIAEGEGAAQALLTKLESEIRQRRSLWQHWFAR
;
A
#
# COMPACT_ATOMS: atom_id res chain seq x y z
N PRO A 1 -7.67 79.16 -4.19
CA PRO A 1 -7.73 77.89 -4.96
C PRO A 1 -7.13 76.74 -4.14
N LYS A 2 -8.02 75.98 -3.50
CA LYS A 2 -7.74 74.84 -2.62
C LYS A 2 -7.41 73.60 -3.46
N LEU A 3 -6.49 72.77 -2.98
CA LEU A 3 -6.40 71.32 -3.21
C LEU A 3 -5.51 70.75 -2.08
N THR A 4 -6.02 70.65 -0.85
CA THR A 4 -6.49 69.41 -0.21
C THR A 4 -5.58 68.20 -0.41
N ALA A 5 -4.82 67.89 0.64
CA ALA A 5 -4.30 66.55 0.92
C ALA A 5 -5.43 65.57 1.27
N PRO A 6 -5.13 64.26 1.28
CA PRO A 6 -5.55 63.43 2.39
C PRO A 6 -4.36 62.82 3.10
N ALA A 7 -4.43 62.86 4.43
CA ALA A 7 -3.57 62.15 5.36
C ALA A 7 -4.17 60.78 5.71
N ALA A 8 -3.26 59.86 6.02
CA ALA A 8 -3.32 58.82 7.06
C ALA A 8 -4.48 57.80 7.08
N SER A 9 -4.12 56.52 6.99
CA SER A 9 -4.23 55.54 8.09
C SER A 9 -3.71 54.19 7.58
N ALA A 10 -2.56 53.74 8.08
CA ALA A 10 -2.44 52.88 9.25
C ALA A 10 -3.01 51.47 9.02
N VAL A 11 -2.11 50.50 9.16
CA VAL A 11 -2.29 49.17 9.78
C VAL A 11 -1.73 48.06 8.88
N GLY A 12 -0.76 47.33 9.44
CA GLY A 12 -0.63 45.90 9.17
C GLY A 12 0.66 45.46 8.51
N ARG A 13 1.63 45.03 9.32
CA ARG A 13 2.53 43.94 8.95
C ARG A 13 1.70 42.77 8.39
N ALA A 14 1.84 42.46 7.10
CA ALA A 14 1.41 41.19 6.52
C ALA A 14 2.34 40.85 5.35
N THR A 15 3.38 40.08 5.60
CA THR A 15 3.44 38.64 5.28
C THR A 15 3.95 38.41 3.86
N VAL A 16 5.24 38.09 3.82
CA VAL A 16 5.89 37.28 2.79
C VAL A 16 5.02 36.05 2.51
N SER A 17 4.33 35.99 1.36
CA SER A 17 4.09 34.78 0.57
C SER A 17 3.05 35.07 -0.51
N ARG A 18 3.28 34.48 -1.70
CA ARG A 18 2.52 34.52 -2.97
C ARG A 18 3.36 35.29 -3.99
N ILE A 19 3.84 34.70 -5.08
CA ILE A 19 3.15 33.80 -5.99
C ILE A 19 4.19 32.84 -6.60
N VAL A 20 4.10 31.55 -6.27
CA VAL A 20 4.65 30.49 -7.13
C VAL A 20 3.48 29.54 -7.40
N PRO A 21 2.99 29.42 -8.65
CA PRO A 21 1.90 28.51 -8.96
C PRO A 21 2.37 27.07 -8.75
N ALA A 22 1.55 26.24 -8.10
CA ALA A 22 1.80 24.81 -7.85
C ALA A 22 2.12 23.98 -9.13
N ALA A 23 1.79 24.52 -10.31
CA ALA A 23 2.11 23.93 -11.62
C ALA A 23 3.62 23.95 -11.96
N SER A 24 4.41 24.85 -11.35
CA SER A 24 5.85 24.99 -11.63
C SER A 24 6.70 23.91 -10.94
N THR A 25 6.25 23.38 -9.80
CA THR A 25 6.95 22.32 -9.05
C THR A 25 6.85 20.96 -9.76
N ARG A 26 5.73 20.69 -10.45
CA ARG A 26 5.52 19.43 -11.20
C ARG A 26 6.37 19.33 -12.47
N ARG A 27 6.69 20.45 -13.13
CA ARG A 27 7.58 20.48 -14.33
C ARG A 27 9.04 20.15 -13.99
N ILE A 28 9.50 20.50 -12.79
CA ILE A 28 10.87 20.20 -12.32
C ILE A 28 11.02 18.70 -12.00
N ALA A 29 9.94 18.03 -11.58
CA ALA A 29 9.94 16.58 -11.37
C ALA A 29 10.11 15.83 -12.71
N PHE A 30 9.50 16.33 -13.79
CA PHE A 30 9.59 15.72 -15.13
C PHE A 30 11.00 15.80 -15.74
N ALA A 31 11.74 16.88 -15.48
CA ALA A 31 13.14 17.03 -15.93
C ALA A 31 14.13 16.09 -15.20
N ARG A 32 13.71 15.44 -14.10
CA ARG A 32 14.57 14.62 -13.24
C ARG A 32 14.23 13.12 -13.24
N ALA A 33 13.13 12.73 -13.89
CA ALA A 33 12.66 11.36 -13.98
C ALA A 33 13.60 10.39 -14.74
N PRO A 34 14.27 10.76 -15.86
CA PRO A 34 15.10 9.78 -16.60
C PRO A 34 16.46 9.49 -15.93
N SER A 35 16.80 10.14 -14.82
CA SER A 35 18.13 10.02 -14.19
C SER A 35 18.11 9.44 -12.77
N ARG A 36 16.94 9.01 -12.26
CA ARG A 36 16.81 8.51 -10.88
C ARG A 36 15.93 7.26 -10.84
N PRO A 37 16.31 6.23 -10.07
CA PRO A 37 15.55 4.98 -9.97
C PRO A 37 14.21 5.13 -9.21
N SER A 38 13.97 6.26 -8.55
CA SER A 38 12.76 6.50 -7.75
C SER A 38 12.51 7.99 -7.47
N LEU A 39 11.25 8.35 -7.22
CA LEU A 39 10.83 9.70 -6.83
C LEU A 39 11.28 10.07 -5.40
N VAL A 40 11.36 9.10 -4.50
CA VAL A 40 11.83 9.27 -3.12
C VAL A 40 13.14 8.52 -2.90
N GLY A 41 14.10 9.11 -2.18
CA GLY A 41 15.37 8.45 -1.84
C GLY A 41 15.19 7.33 -0.82
N GLY A 42 15.84 6.18 -1.03
CA GLY A 42 15.66 4.95 -0.23
C GLY A 42 15.98 5.09 1.25
N TRP A 43 16.87 6.02 1.62
CA TRP A 43 17.19 6.32 3.02
C TRP A 43 15.98 6.78 3.85
N ARG A 44 14.96 7.40 3.20
CA ARG A 44 13.74 7.82 3.90
C ARG A 44 12.89 6.63 4.30
N ILE A 45 12.91 5.55 3.51
CA ILE A 45 12.13 4.34 3.74
C ILE A 45 12.77 3.51 4.84
N ALA A 46 14.10 3.37 4.80
CA ALA A 46 14.84 2.71 5.89
C ALA A 46 14.52 3.38 7.24
N LYS A 47 14.51 4.71 7.30
CA LYS A 47 14.09 5.46 8.50
C LYS A 47 12.63 5.24 8.88
N VAL A 48 11.72 5.12 7.92
CA VAL A 48 10.31 4.80 8.20
C VAL A 48 10.18 3.38 8.75
N ALA A 49 10.87 2.40 8.16
CA ALA A 49 10.90 1.03 8.66
C ALA A 49 11.51 0.97 10.07
N GLU A 50 12.61 1.69 10.32
CA GLU A 50 13.22 1.81 11.66
C GLU A 50 12.28 2.44 12.68
N PHE A 51 11.51 3.46 12.27
CA PHE A 51 10.54 4.14 13.12
C PHE A 51 9.30 3.29 13.42
N MET A 52 8.77 2.61 12.40
CA MET A 52 7.51 1.85 12.49
C MET A 52 7.71 0.45 13.07
N LEU A 53 8.87 -0.16 12.84
CA LEU A 53 9.14 -1.54 13.20
C LEU A 53 10.26 -1.61 14.24
N ALA A 54 10.00 -2.35 15.31
CA ALA A 54 11.02 -2.73 16.26
C ALA A 54 12.14 -3.53 15.56
N ASP A 55 13.35 -3.44 16.09
CA ASP A 55 14.47 -4.24 15.62
C ASP A 55 14.28 -5.70 16.07
N LYS A 56 13.63 -6.49 15.22
CA LYS A 56 13.15 -7.84 15.50
C LYS A 56 13.24 -8.71 14.25
N THR A 57 13.23 -10.01 14.47
CA THR A 57 13.16 -11.05 13.46
C THR A 57 11.78 -11.70 13.45
N PHE A 58 11.50 -12.51 12.41
CA PHE A 58 10.26 -13.29 12.35
C PHE A 58 10.10 -14.24 13.55
N ALA A 59 11.20 -14.77 14.09
CA ALA A 59 11.18 -15.66 15.25
C ALA A 59 10.68 -14.98 16.54
N ASP A 60 10.73 -13.65 16.59
CA ASP A 60 10.27 -12.85 17.74
C ASP A 60 8.75 -12.58 17.71
N LEU A 61 8.05 -12.99 16.65
CA LEU A 61 6.63 -12.72 16.45
C LEU A 61 5.75 -13.77 17.13
N LYS A 62 4.69 -13.30 17.81
CA LYS A 62 3.67 -14.17 18.41
C LYS A 62 2.76 -14.83 17.38
N ILE A 63 2.52 -14.13 16.27
CA ILE A 63 1.71 -14.60 15.15
C ILE A 63 2.67 -14.84 13.99
N PRO A 64 2.71 -16.06 13.41
CA PRO A 64 3.52 -16.34 12.24
C PRO A 64 3.20 -15.37 11.10
N LEU A 65 4.24 -14.91 10.40
CA LEU A 65 4.13 -13.92 9.33
C LEU A 65 4.85 -14.43 8.09
N SER A 66 4.22 -14.29 6.92
CA SER A 66 4.91 -14.30 5.63
C SER A 66 4.90 -12.90 5.05
N CYS A 67 6.06 -12.43 4.60
CA CYS A 67 6.23 -11.14 3.94
C CYS A 67 6.62 -11.38 2.48
N VAL A 68 5.83 -10.84 1.54
CA VAL A 68 5.98 -11.12 0.11
C VAL A 68 6.58 -9.90 -0.60
N ALA A 69 7.58 -10.14 -1.42
CA ALA A 69 8.17 -9.17 -2.33
C ALA A 69 8.25 -9.76 -3.75
N THR A 70 8.56 -8.91 -4.72
CA THR A 70 8.83 -9.35 -6.10
C THR A 70 10.29 -9.11 -6.45
N ASP A 71 10.95 -10.14 -6.96
CA ASP A 71 12.29 -10.00 -7.53
C ASP A 71 12.19 -9.31 -8.89
N LEU A 72 12.74 -8.10 -8.97
CA LEU A 72 12.70 -7.26 -10.16
C LEU A 72 13.51 -7.83 -11.33
N ASP A 73 14.50 -8.68 -11.05
CA ASP A 73 15.37 -9.27 -12.07
C ASP A 73 14.76 -10.53 -12.68
N THR A 74 14.21 -11.41 -11.83
CA THR A 74 13.69 -12.71 -12.28
C THR A 74 12.18 -12.68 -12.53
N GLY A 75 11.46 -11.70 -12.00
CA GLY A 75 10.00 -11.68 -12.02
C GLY A 75 9.39 -12.76 -11.12
N GLU A 76 10.14 -13.27 -10.14
CA GLU A 76 9.66 -14.28 -9.19
C GLU A 76 9.04 -13.65 -7.95
N GLU A 77 8.05 -14.34 -7.38
CA GLU A 77 7.57 -14.06 -6.03
C GLU A 77 8.60 -14.55 -5.01
N VAL A 78 8.97 -13.69 -4.08
CA VAL A 78 9.87 -14.01 -2.98
C VAL A 78 9.10 -13.92 -1.66
N VAL A 79 9.01 -15.03 -0.94
CA VAL A 79 8.30 -15.13 0.33
C VAL A 79 9.30 -15.28 1.46
N TYR A 80 9.33 -14.31 2.39
CA TYR A 80 10.15 -14.35 3.59
C TYR A 80 9.31 -14.76 4.80
N GLN A 81 9.81 -15.76 5.54
CA GLN A 81 9.28 -16.22 6.83
C GLN A 81 10.36 -16.21 7.93
N GLU A 82 11.55 -15.72 7.60
CA GLU A 82 12.72 -15.67 8.47
C GLU A 82 13.61 -14.48 8.12
N GLY A 83 14.50 -14.12 9.04
CA GLY A 83 15.40 -12.98 8.90
C GLY A 83 14.90 -11.73 9.63
N PRO A 84 15.52 -10.56 9.36
CA PRO A 84 15.18 -9.31 10.02
C PRO A 84 13.91 -8.69 9.39
N LEU A 85 12.98 -8.24 10.24
CA LEU A 85 11.67 -7.76 9.77
C LEU A 85 11.76 -6.44 9.00
N ARG A 86 12.68 -5.56 9.38
CA ARG A 86 12.80 -4.22 8.78
C ARG A 86 13.11 -4.33 7.30
N GLU A 87 14.09 -5.14 6.92
CA GLU A 87 14.53 -5.32 5.54
C GLU A 87 13.48 -6.03 4.70
N THR A 88 12.84 -7.08 5.25
CA THR A 88 11.81 -7.83 4.50
C THR A 88 10.56 -7.01 4.28
N VAL A 89 10.09 -6.29 5.31
CA VAL A 89 8.92 -5.39 5.17
C VAL A 89 9.26 -4.20 4.28
N GLN A 90 10.48 -3.65 4.39
CA GLN A 90 10.94 -2.59 3.50
C GLN A 90 10.95 -3.03 2.03
N ALA A 91 11.42 -4.24 1.74
CA ALA A 91 11.36 -4.81 0.39
C ALA A 91 9.90 -4.95 -0.08
N SER A 92 9.04 -5.50 0.77
CA SER A 92 7.62 -5.74 0.49
C SER A 92 6.81 -4.47 0.22
N MET A 93 7.20 -3.31 0.79
CA MET A 93 6.52 -2.03 0.59
C MET A 93 7.22 -1.10 -0.42
N SER A 94 8.21 -1.59 -1.18
CA SER A 94 9.02 -0.79 -2.08
C SER A 94 8.34 -0.59 -3.46
N ILE A 95 7.30 0.25 -3.48
CA ILE A 95 6.48 0.53 -4.66
C ILE A 95 7.34 1.00 -5.86
N PRO A 96 7.33 0.29 -7.00
CA PRO A 96 8.10 0.66 -8.19
C PRO A 96 7.84 2.10 -8.67
N GLY A 97 8.91 2.80 -9.06
CA GLY A 97 8.86 4.18 -9.53
C GLY A 97 8.71 5.22 -8.42
N PHE A 98 8.05 4.89 -7.31
CA PHE A 98 7.96 5.77 -6.14
C PHE A 98 9.16 5.59 -5.20
N LEU A 99 9.52 4.33 -4.94
CA LEU A 99 10.58 3.91 -4.01
C LEU A 99 11.66 3.11 -4.76
N PRO A 100 12.94 3.22 -4.37
CA PRO A 100 14.00 2.49 -5.03
C PRO A 100 13.96 1.03 -4.62
N PRO A 101 14.29 0.09 -5.52
CA PRO A 101 14.38 -1.32 -5.17
C PRO A 101 15.31 -1.56 -3.97
N VAL A 102 14.95 -2.54 -3.15
CA VAL A 102 15.72 -2.96 -1.97
C VAL A 102 16.65 -4.10 -2.38
N TYR A 103 17.94 -3.95 -2.12
CA TYR A 103 18.91 -5.03 -2.31
C TYR A 103 18.98 -5.86 -1.04
N PHE A 104 18.52 -7.11 -1.10
CA PHE A 104 18.51 -8.00 0.06
C PHE A 104 18.74 -9.45 -0.36
N ARG A 105 19.66 -10.14 0.35
CA ARG A 105 20.06 -11.54 0.07
C ARG A 105 20.36 -11.81 -1.42
N GLY A 106 21.07 -10.88 -2.06
CA GLY A 106 21.48 -11.00 -3.47
C GLY A 106 20.40 -10.72 -4.51
N ARG A 107 19.21 -10.25 -4.09
CA ARG A 107 18.07 -9.95 -4.98
C ARG A 107 17.77 -8.46 -5.01
N ARG A 108 17.20 -7.98 -6.11
CA ARG A 108 16.64 -6.62 -6.24
C ARG A 108 15.13 -6.69 -6.07
N LEU A 109 14.66 -6.27 -4.91
CA LEU A 109 13.28 -6.48 -4.52
C LEU A 109 12.45 -5.21 -4.65
N VAL A 110 11.23 -5.38 -5.11
CA VAL A 110 10.18 -4.36 -5.11
C VAL A 110 8.93 -4.90 -4.41
N ASP A 111 7.93 -4.04 -4.27
CA ASP A 111 6.66 -4.33 -3.64
C ASP A 111 6.05 -5.66 -4.11
N GLY A 112 5.53 -6.44 -3.16
CA GLY A 112 4.94 -7.75 -3.44
C GLY A 112 3.65 -7.69 -4.26
N ALA A 113 2.95 -6.55 -4.25
CA ALA A 113 1.70 -6.35 -4.97
C ALA A 113 1.87 -6.36 -6.49
N VAL A 114 3.10 -6.31 -7.01
CA VAL A 114 3.40 -6.47 -8.44
C VAL A 114 2.93 -7.83 -8.95
N LEU A 115 3.15 -8.92 -8.19
CA LEU A 115 2.76 -10.28 -8.55
C LEU A 115 1.69 -10.88 -7.64
N SER A 116 1.63 -10.42 -6.39
CA SER A 116 0.79 -11.02 -5.35
C SER A 116 0.10 -9.93 -4.52
N PRO A 117 -0.79 -9.13 -5.14
CA PRO A 117 -1.53 -8.06 -4.45
C PRO A 117 -2.32 -8.56 -3.24
N VAL A 118 -2.79 -9.81 -3.28
CA VAL A 118 -3.35 -10.50 -2.12
C VAL A 118 -2.67 -11.87 -1.97
N PRO A 119 -1.75 -12.06 -1.00
CA PRO A 119 -0.84 -13.21 -0.94
C PRO A 119 -1.47 -14.50 -0.37
N ILE A 120 -2.58 -14.93 -0.98
CA ILE A 120 -3.32 -16.14 -0.60
C ILE A 120 -2.42 -17.38 -0.66
N ARG A 121 -1.58 -17.48 -1.69
CA ARG A 121 -0.64 -18.61 -1.85
C ARG A 121 0.34 -18.70 -0.67
N ALA A 122 0.89 -17.57 -0.22
CA ALA A 122 1.78 -17.55 0.93
C ALA A 122 1.07 -18.05 2.20
N CYS A 123 -0.17 -17.61 2.44
CA CYS A 123 -0.98 -18.09 3.55
C CYS A 123 -1.22 -19.61 3.50
N ARG A 124 -1.52 -20.17 2.31
CA ARG A 124 -1.68 -21.63 2.14
C ARG A 124 -0.39 -22.39 2.38
N ASN A 125 0.74 -21.88 1.89
CA ASN A 125 2.05 -22.49 2.10
C ASN A 125 2.45 -22.49 3.59
N MET A 126 1.92 -21.55 4.39
CA MET A 126 2.06 -21.55 5.85
C MET A 126 1.15 -22.59 6.56
N GLY A 127 0.31 -23.32 5.81
CA GLY A 127 -0.59 -24.34 6.35
C GLY A 127 -1.99 -23.83 6.72
N ALA A 128 -2.43 -22.70 6.17
CA ALA A 128 -3.77 -22.18 6.45
C ALA A 128 -4.88 -23.02 5.80
N ASP A 129 -5.77 -23.61 6.61
CA ASP A 129 -7.00 -24.28 6.16
C ASP A 129 -8.10 -23.29 5.75
N LEU A 130 -8.07 -22.08 6.32
CA LEU A 130 -9.00 -20.99 6.05
C LEU A 130 -8.19 -19.75 5.71
N VAL A 131 -8.43 -19.15 4.56
CA VAL A 131 -7.85 -17.87 4.17
C VAL A 131 -8.94 -16.80 4.14
N ILE A 132 -8.73 -15.79 4.97
CA ILE A 132 -9.51 -14.56 4.98
C ILE A 132 -8.69 -13.52 4.24
N ALA A 133 -9.11 -13.17 3.03
CA ALA A 133 -8.47 -12.15 2.21
C ALA A 133 -9.07 -10.78 2.52
N VAL A 134 -8.21 -9.76 2.60
CA VAL A 134 -8.63 -8.36 2.66
C VAL A 134 -8.15 -7.68 1.39
N ASP A 135 -9.08 -7.17 0.61
CA ASP A 135 -8.82 -6.51 -0.67
C ASP A 135 -9.15 -5.03 -0.56
N VAL A 136 -8.10 -4.20 -0.64
CA VAL A 136 -8.16 -2.74 -0.60
C VAL A 136 -7.77 -2.12 -1.94
N SER A 137 -7.82 -2.91 -3.02
CA SER A 137 -7.42 -2.48 -4.36
C SER A 137 -8.24 -1.27 -4.81
N GLN A 138 -7.62 -0.41 -5.62
CA GLN A 138 -8.34 0.69 -6.25
C GLN A 138 -9.45 0.15 -7.14
N SER A 139 -10.58 0.87 -7.15
CA SER A 139 -11.67 0.62 -8.05
C SER A 139 -11.34 1.20 -9.42
N LEU A 140 -11.67 0.48 -10.49
CA LEU A 140 -11.54 1.00 -11.85
C LEU A 140 -12.68 1.96 -12.24
N ASN A 141 -13.59 2.30 -11.31
CA ASN A 141 -14.74 3.17 -11.57
C ASN A 141 -14.30 4.59 -11.96
N GLY A 142 -15.04 5.20 -12.90
CA GLY A 142 -14.78 6.55 -13.38
C GLY A 142 -13.80 6.65 -14.56
N VAL A 143 -13.64 7.85 -15.09
CA VAL A 143 -12.66 8.16 -16.14
C VAL A 143 -11.36 8.54 -15.46
N ALA A 144 -10.27 7.82 -15.76
CA ALA A 144 -8.96 8.14 -15.21
C ALA A 144 -8.47 9.49 -15.78
N GLU A 145 -8.14 10.43 -14.90
CA GLU A 145 -7.37 11.63 -15.26
C GLU A 145 -5.96 11.18 -15.66
N THR A 146 -5.73 11.06 -16.97
CA THR A 146 -4.46 10.58 -17.55
C THR A 146 -3.75 11.76 -18.19
N GLU A 147 -3.27 12.69 -17.36
CA GLU A 147 -2.68 13.94 -17.83
C GLU A 147 -1.28 13.74 -18.44
N ASN A 148 -0.58 12.66 -18.08
CA ASN A 148 0.78 12.40 -18.52
C ASN A 148 1.12 10.89 -18.69
N VAL A 149 2.28 10.60 -19.28
CA VAL A 149 2.75 9.23 -19.58
C VAL A 149 2.84 8.35 -18.33
N ILE A 150 3.24 8.93 -17.19
CA ILE A 150 3.36 8.20 -15.93
C ILE A 150 1.98 7.80 -15.41
N ASP A 151 0.99 8.70 -15.49
CA ASP A 151 -0.39 8.40 -15.13
C ASP A 151 -0.97 7.25 -15.98
N ILE A 152 -0.65 7.23 -17.29
CA ILE A 152 -1.08 6.17 -18.21
C ILE A 152 -0.46 4.83 -17.81
N ILE A 153 0.84 4.79 -17.50
CA ILE A 153 1.53 3.57 -17.06
C ILE A 153 0.94 3.06 -15.74
N PHE A 154 0.73 3.95 -14.76
CA PHE A 154 0.11 3.56 -13.49
C PHE A 154 -1.32 3.07 -13.69
N ARG A 155 -2.12 3.73 -14.53
CA ARG A 155 -3.49 3.28 -14.84
C ARG A 155 -3.49 1.89 -15.48
N ALA A 156 -2.59 1.63 -16.43
CA ALA A 156 -2.44 0.31 -17.03
C ALA A 156 -2.07 -0.76 -15.98
N ASN A 157 -1.12 -0.44 -15.09
CA ASN A 157 -0.75 -1.32 -13.99
C ASN A 157 -1.93 -1.58 -13.04
N THR A 158 -2.72 -0.56 -12.68
CA THR A 158 -3.92 -0.73 -11.86
C THR A 158 -4.93 -1.66 -12.54
N ILE A 159 -5.17 -1.53 -13.84
CA ILE A 159 -6.09 -2.40 -14.59
C ILE A 159 -5.63 -3.86 -14.53
N THR A 160 -4.35 -4.11 -14.82
CA THR A 160 -3.78 -5.46 -14.73
C THR A 160 -3.83 -6.01 -13.32
N ASN A 161 -3.52 -5.18 -12.31
CA ASN A 161 -3.55 -5.57 -10.91
C ASN A 161 -4.95 -5.93 -10.44
N CYS A 162 -5.97 -5.14 -10.77
CA CYS A 162 -7.37 -5.47 -10.47
C CYS A 162 -7.78 -6.82 -11.08
N ALA A 163 -7.44 -7.07 -12.35
CA ALA A 163 -7.74 -8.34 -13.00
C ALA A 163 -7.03 -9.53 -12.32
N LEU A 164 -5.75 -9.35 -11.96
CA LEU A 164 -4.99 -10.35 -11.22
C LEU A 164 -5.57 -10.61 -9.83
N THR A 165 -5.91 -9.56 -9.09
CA THR A 165 -6.52 -9.65 -7.76
C THR A 165 -7.83 -10.43 -7.81
N GLU A 166 -8.71 -10.16 -8.77
CA GLU A 166 -9.97 -10.93 -8.92
C GLU A 166 -9.72 -12.42 -9.18
N LEU A 167 -8.68 -12.78 -9.95
CA LEU A 167 -8.31 -14.18 -10.15
C LEU A 167 -7.79 -14.82 -8.86
N LEU A 168 -6.92 -14.13 -8.13
CA LEU A 168 -6.34 -14.65 -6.88
C LEU A 168 -7.41 -14.85 -5.81
N LEU A 169 -8.34 -13.90 -5.67
CA LEU A 169 -9.38 -13.91 -4.64
C LEU A 169 -10.35 -15.08 -4.74
N GLN A 170 -10.45 -15.75 -5.89
CA GLN A 170 -11.22 -16.99 -6.06
C GLN A 170 -10.72 -18.13 -5.15
N HIS A 171 -9.49 -18.02 -4.64
CA HIS A 171 -8.86 -19.02 -3.77
C HIS A 171 -8.99 -18.73 -2.27
N ALA A 172 -9.68 -17.65 -1.90
CA ALA A 172 -10.01 -17.33 -0.50
C ALA A 172 -11.46 -17.71 -0.18
N GLU A 173 -11.70 -18.25 1.02
CA GLU A 173 -13.06 -18.58 1.48
C GLU A 173 -13.89 -17.34 1.82
N VAL A 174 -13.22 -16.34 2.40
CA VAL A 174 -13.83 -15.09 2.81
C VAL A 174 -12.99 -13.95 2.28
N VAL A 175 -13.65 -13.04 1.57
CA VAL A 175 -13.05 -11.81 1.06
C VAL A 175 -13.73 -10.64 1.75
N ILE A 176 -12.95 -9.81 2.42
CA ILE A 176 -13.37 -8.55 3.03
C ILE A 176 -12.94 -7.43 2.08
N ARG A 177 -13.91 -6.64 1.59
CA ARG A 177 -13.68 -5.49 0.69
C ARG A 177 -14.23 -4.21 1.31
N PRO A 178 -13.39 -3.42 1.99
CA PRO A 178 -13.77 -2.09 2.47
C PRO A 178 -14.09 -1.14 1.31
N ASN A 179 -14.99 -0.18 1.53
CA ASN A 179 -15.33 0.82 0.51
C ASN A 179 -14.30 1.95 0.42
N VAL A 180 -13.07 1.60 0.04
CA VAL A 180 -11.92 2.51 -0.02
C VAL A 180 -11.34 2.65 -1.43
N GLY A 181 -11.86 1.89 -2.40
CA GLY A 181 -11.26 1.79 -3.74
C GLY A 181 -11.27 3.09 -4.56
N GLN A 182 -12.03 4.12 -4.16
CA GLN A 182 -12.01 5.43 -4.81
C GLN A 182 -10.90 6.35 -4.26
N VAL A 183 -10.25 5.96 -3.17
CA VAL A 183 -9.23 6.76 -2.49
C VAL A 183 -7.87 6.44 -3.08
N HIS A 184 -7.09 7.48 -3.38
CA HIS A 184 -5.74 7.30 -3.89
C HIS A 184 -4.83 6.66 -2.82
N TRP A 185 -3.95 5.73 -3.21
CA TRP A 185 -3.09 4.97 -2.28
C TRP A 185 -2.13 5.84 -1.45
N ALA A 186 -1.90 7.07 -1.88
CA ALA A 186 -1.07 8.07 -1.19
C ALA A 186 -1.88 9.11 -0.38
N GLU A 187 -3.18 8.86 -0.13
CA GLU A 187 -4.01 9.73 0.71
C GLU A 187 -3.87 9.35 2.19
N PHE A 188 -3.51 10.31 3.02
CA PHE A 188 -3.23 10.13 4.46
C PHE A 188 -4.02 11.09 5.36
N ARG A 189 -4.91 11.91 4.81
CA ARG A 189 -5.72 12.88 5.58
C ARG A 189 -7.00 12.27 6.13
N GLU A 190 -7.54 11.27 5.46
CA GLU A 190 -8.84 10.66 5.78
C GLU A 190 -8.72 9.33 6.54
N LEU A 191 -7.62 9.14 7.29
CA LEU A 191 -7.29 7.87 7.96
C LEU A 191 -8.42 7.31 8.83
N HIS A 192 -9.09 8.16 9.62
CA HIS A 192 -10.18 7.71 10.48
C HIS A 192 -11.37 7.14 9.69
N THR A 193 -11.70 7.76 8.56
CA THR A 193 -12.75 7.28 7.65
C THR A 193 -12.36 5.93 7.05
N LEU A 194 -11.11 5.81 6.58
CA LEU A 194 -10.61 4.56 5.98
C LEU A 194 -10.60 3.39 6.98
N ILE A 195 -10.23 3.67 8.24
CA ILE A 195 -10.28 2.66 9.32
C ILE A 195 -11.73 2.24 9.59
N ALA A 196 -12.65 3.20 9.69
CA ALA A 196 -14.06 2.91 9.94
C ALA A 196 -14.70 2.08 8.81
N GLU A 197 -14.35 2.34 7.54
CA GLU A 197 -14.78 1.52 6.40
C GLU A 197 -14.25 0.09 6.49
N GLY A 198 -13.00 -0.09 6.95
CA GLY A 198 -12.41 -1.40 7.20
C GLY A 198 -13.12 -2.17 8.32
N GLU A 199 -13.36 -1.51 9.44
CA GLU A 199 -14.11 -2.08 10.58
C GLU A 199 -15.52 -2.47 10.17
N GLY A 200 -16.24 -1.59 9.46
CA GLY A 200 -17.59 -1.85 8.98
C GLY A 200 -17.66 -3.05 8.04
N ALA A 201 -16.71 -3.16 7.10
CA ALA A 201 -16.65 -4.29 6.16
C ALA A 201 -16.36 -5.62 6.86
N ALA A 202 -15.47 -5.62 7.86
CA ALA A 202 -15.20 -6.82 8.66
C ALA A 202 -16.40 -7.20 9.54
N GLN A 203 -17.04 -6.22 10.18
CA GLN A 203 -18.21 -6.41 11.04
C GLN A 203 -19.41 -6.99 10.29
N ALA A 204 -19.62 -6.58 9.04
CA ALA A 204 -20.68 -7.12 8.17
C ALA A 204 -20.51 -8.63 7.88
N LEU A 205 -19.27 -9.14 7.98
CA LEU A 205 -18.94 -10.54 7.69
C LEU A 205 -18.69 -11.39 8.93
N LEU A 206 -18.84 -10.83 10.15
CA LEU A 206 -18.51 -11.52 11.40
C LEU A 206 -19.25 -12.86 11.55
N THR A 207 -20.55 -12.88 11.27
CA THR A 207 -21.37 -14.11 11.34
C THR A 207 -20.86 -15.19 10.38
N LYS A 208 -20.46 -14.80 9.15
CA LYS A 208 -19.91 -15.73 8.17
C LYS A 208 -18.55 -16.25 8.64
N LEU A 209 -17.68 -15.37 9.13
CA LEU A 209 -16.36 -15.73 9.67
C LEU A 209 -16.47 -16.74 10.81
N GLU A 210 -17.35 -16.48 11.78
CA GLU A 210 -17.59 -17.39 12.90
C GLU A 210 -18.09 -18.76 12.44
N SER A 211 -18.97 -18.79 11.44
CA SER A 211 -19.45 -20.03 10.83
C SER A 211 -18.32 -20.83 10.17
N GLU A 212 -17.51 -20.19 9.33
CA GLU A 212 -16.39 -20.83 8.62
C GLU A 212 -15.33 -21.39 9.58
N ILE A 213 -15.04 -20.64 10.66
CA ILE A 213 -14.11 -21.07 11.71
C ILE A 213 -14.68 -22.27 12.48
N ARG A 214 -15.97 -22.24 12.84
CA ARG A 214 -16.62 -23.31 13.60
C ARG A 214 -16.68 -24.61 12.82
N GLN A 215 -17.06 -24.56 11.54
CA GLN A 215 -17.14 -25.73 10.67
C GLN A 215 -15.79 -26.43 10.52
N ARG A 216 -14.70 -25.67 10.38
CA ARG A 216 -13.36 -26.25 10.26
C ARG A 216 -12.87 -26.81 11.60
N ARG A 217 -13.09 -26.11 12.72
CA ARG A 217 -12.75 -26.62 14.06
C ARG A 217 -13.46 -27.93 14.40
N SER A 218 -14.74 -28.07 14.03
CA SER A 218 -15.49 -29.30 14.32
C SER A 218 -14.97 -30.50 13.52
N LEU A 219 -14.55 -30.32 12.27
CA LEU A 219 -13.94 -31.38 11.46
C LEU A 219 -12.64 -31.91 12.07
N TRP A 220 -11.79 -31.01 12.60
CA TRP A 220 -10.58 -31.39 13.32
C TRP A 220 -10.89 -32.20 14.60
N GLN A 221 -11.88 -31.77 15.39
CA GLN A 221 -12.26 -32.49 16.61
C GLN A 221 -12.84 -33.88 16.33
N HIS A 222 -13.58 -34.07 15.24
CA HIS A 222 -14.13 -35.39 14.88
C HIS A 222 -13.06 -36.36 14.36
N TRP A 223 -11.99 -35.86 13.76
CA TRP A 223 -10.93 -36.70 13.18
C TRP A 223 -9.93 -37.22 14.23
N PHE A 224 -9.68 -36.45 15.30
CA PHE A 224 -8.82 -36.84 16.42
C PHE A 224 -9.54 -37.54 17.58
N ALA A 225 -10.87 -37.68 17.52
CA ALA A 225 -11.69 -38.40 18.51
C ALA A 225 -11.98 -39.87 18.13
N ARG A 226 -11.34 -40.39 17.08
CA ARG A 226 -11.35 -41.80 16.66
C ARG A 226 -9.96 -42.40 16.85
#